data_AF-A0A850RH34-F1
#
_entry.id   AF-A0A850RH34-F1
#
_cell.length_a   1.000
_cell.length_b   1.000
_cell.length_c   1.000
_cell.angle_alpha   90.00
_cell.angle_beta   90.00
_cell.angle_gamma   90.00
#
_symmetry.space_group_name_H-M   'P 1'
#
loop_
_entity.id
_entity.type
_entity.pdbx_description
1 polymer ?
#
loop_
_entity_poly.entity_id
_entity_poly.type
_entity_poly.pdbx_seq_one_letter_code
_entity_poly.pdbx_strand_id
1 'polypeptide(L)'
;MLDLSNLFAVLPISHLEPEQVAFIEGLTDPVSGKALRAIRLVEPPATQRVPFVDPIEMLTILFQHQGETYEIAKQRAIAEYAALRPGLRLVERVRCFDSCDPNTPECIPLPRLLDHLQGRHLIADRLADFLTRVLDAVSSAAIFSNPDQRDCPWSLATLPDRPPAKAMIEFIPGVPCNECDLDEEEELAAVAEWHTKLRPITEQLESALSRKMYHFRDLDDEYGDDYGHRFLVLYYCCLYQPESNYVKFLMEACGTEDIEALKAALIDPANYRHPFEMNYTSCDDYETRSCRFRYQPPDLTRTVGVVFSSLAARAIAEIRLSGLIGAKVWIIAPKELAPDDWIKKATRHCPDWVHQYLRDDLIAKPITLLACLDELYVISNDSRPSSGPNLSISPSIDELLWYAHLFNVPTQLLYSNGTGLWKPEDSLKTGNVPERVAEHARRREAFTRELPEIRLEDEYGSSGLWDNEGRMLGYDDLAIPFPLVRRIAAWQDDFEDNNFPPATADDDWWDRHEQEAAEIAQALHEALGSRTRIRFYQNQDWQVIGGNRE
;
A
#
# COMPACT_ATOMS: atom_id res chain seq x y z
N MET A 1 -38.94 17.75 17.43
CA MET A 1 -37.63 18.19 16.94
C MET A 1 -36.76 16.96 16.87
N LEU A 2 -36.29 16.62 15.68
CA LEU A 2 -35.47 15.43 15.43
C LEU A 2 -34.06 15.68 15.99
N ASP A 3 -33.56 14.77 16.82
CA ASP A 3 -32.21 14.84 17.40
C ASP A 3 -31.23 14.11 16.48
N LEU A 4 -30.22 14.83 15.99
CA LEU A 4 -29.23 14.30 15.05
C LEU A 4 -28.05 13.59 15.73
N SER A 5 -28.08 13.42 17.05
CA SER A 5 -27.01 12.73 17.79
C SER A 5 -26.75 11.30 17.26
N ASN A 6 -27.76 10.64 16.71
CA ASN A 6 -27.63 9.29 16.12
C ASN A 6 -26.85 9.28 14.80
N LEU A 7 -26.80 10.39 14.05
CA LEU A 7 -26.03 10.46 12.80
C LEU A 7 -24.54 10.24 13.06
N PHE A 8 -24.01 10.75 14.18
CA PHE A 8 -22.61 10.52 14.55
C PHE A 8 -22.27 9.04 14.73
N ALA A 9 -23.25 8.17 15.00
CA ALA A 9 -23.00 6.75 15.17
C ALA A 9 -22.79 6.00 13.84
N VAL A 10 -23.25 6.58 12.73
CA VAL A 10 -23.26 5.98 11.40
C VAL A 10 -22.40 6.72 10.39
N LEU A 11 -21.89 7.91 10.75
CA LEU A 11 -20.98 8.70 9.94
C LEU A 11 -19.52 8.40 10.31
N PRO A 12 -18.61 8.44 9.32
CA PRO A 12 -17.15 8.43 9.53
C PRO A 12 -16.64 9.60 10.40
N ILE A 13 -15.41 9.45 10.89
CA ILE A 13 -14.74 10.42 11.76
C ILE A 13 -14.03 11.48 10.94
N SER A 14 -13.23 11.08 9.93
CA SER A 14 -12.41 12.02 9.15
C SER A 14 -13.27 12.97 8.31
N HIS A 15 -14.01 12.43 7.34
CA HIS A 15 -14.80 13.15 6.34
C HIS A 15 -16.09 12.42 6.04
N LEU A 16 -17.12 13.12 5.55
CA LEU A 16 -18.39 12.47 5.17
C LEU A 16 -18.17 11.35 4.15
N GLU A 17 -17.36 11.60 3.13
CA GLU A 17 -16.86 10.55 2.25
C GLU A 17 -15.75 9.80 3.01
N PRO A 18 -15.95 8.52 3.34
CA PRO A 18 -15.03 7.79 4.20
C PRO A 18 -13.72 7.53 3.50
N GLU A 19 -12.64 7.63 4.26
CA GLU A 19 -11.30 7.41 3.76
C GLU A 19 -11.06 5.96 3.32
N GLN A 20 -10.25 5.78 2.28
CA GLN A 20 -9.84 4.45 1.83
C GLN A 20 -8.69 3.94 2.71
N VAL A 21 -8.98 3.03 3.64
CA VAL A 21 -8.00 2.57 4.62
C VAL A 21 -7.04 1.53 4.06
N ALA A 22 -7.49 0.72 3.10
CA ALA A 22 -6.63 -0.28 2.47
C ALA A 22 -7.13 -0.79 1.11
N PHE A 23 -6.18 -1.33 0.35
CA PHE A 23 -6.41 -2.08 -0.87
C PHE A 23 -5.85 -3.50 -0.76
N ILE A 24 -6.63 -4.47 -1.20
CA ILE A 24 -6.19 -5.86 -1.34
C ILE A 24 -6.08 -6.18 -2.83
N GLU A 25 -4.86 -6.47 -3.26
CA GLU A 25 -4.44 -6.73 -4.64
C GLU A 25 -3.89 -8.16 -4.78
N GLY A 26 -3.48 -8.55 -6.00
CA GLY A 26 -2.82 -9.85 -6.26
C GLY A 26 -3.77 -11.01 -6.53
N LEU A 27 -5.08 -10.79 -6.43
CA LEU A 27 -6.08 -11.77 -6.86
C LEU A 27 -6.17 -11.78 -8.39
N THR A 28 -6.20 -12.97 -8.97
CA THR A 28 -6.25 -13.19 -10.43
C THR A 28 -7.43 -14.07 -10.81
N ASP A 29 -7.99 -13.84 -12.00
CA ASP A 29 -8.94 -14.76 -12.60
C ASP A 29 -8.17 -15.98 -13.16
N PRO A 30 -8.39 -17.20 -12.66
CA PRO A 30 -7.66 -18.37 -13.12
C PRO A 30 -8.01 -18.77 -14.56
N VAL A 31 -9.14 -18.30 -15.11
CA VAL A 31 -9.56 -18.59 -16.49
C VAL A 31 -8.82 -17.69 -17.48
N SER A 32 -8.73 -16.39 -17.20
CA SER A 32 -8.08 -15.42 -18.09
C SER A 32 -6.62 -15.10 -17.74
N GLY A 33 -6.17 -15.47 -16.55
CA GLY A 33 -4.86 -15.10 -16.00
C GLY A 33 -4.72 -13.60 -15.68
N LYS A 34 -5.79 -12.81 -15.83
CA LYS A 34 -5.75 -11.36 -15.61
C LYS A 34 -5.86 -11.02 -14.13
N ALA A 35 -5.19 -9.93 -13.73
CA ALA A 35 -5.38 -9.34 -12.42
C ALA A 35 -6.82 -8.84 -12.25
N LEU A 36 -7.43 -9.20 -11.13
CA LEU A 36 -8.74 -8.69 -10.74
C LEU A 36 -8.60 -7.29 -10.12
N ARG A 37 -9.72 -6.57 -10.03
CA ARG A 37 -9.78 -5.29 -9.33
C ARG A 37 -9.39 -5.47 -7.87
N ALA A 38 -8.75 -4.44 -7.31
CA ALA A 38 -8.43 -4.41 -5.89
C ALA A 38 -9.72 -4.36 -5.05
N ILE A 39 -9.76 -5.10 -3.94
CA ILE A 39 -10.81 -4.95 -2.94
C ILE A 39 -10.47 -3.72 -2.11
N ARG A 40 -11.42 -2.78 -2.01
CA ARG A 40 -11.26 -1.54 -1.24
C ARG A 40 -11.85 -1.73 0.15
N LEU A 41 -11.06 -1.39 1.16
CA LEU A 41 -11.52 -1.26 2.54
C LEU A 41 -11.63 0.23 2.86
N VAL A 42 -12.72 0.60 3.52
CA VAL A 42 -13.04 1.98 3.88
C VAL A 42 -13.11 2.17 5.39
N GLU A 43 -12.99 3.42 5.82
CA GLU A 43 -13.13 3.83 7.21
C GLU A 43 -14.49 3.38 7.79
N PRO A 44 -14.51 2.91 9.04
CA PRO A 44 -15.75 2.65 9.77
C PRO A 44 -16.53 3.93 10.12
N PRO A 45 -17.83 3.79 10.47
CA PRO A 45 -18.52 4.83 11.21
C PRO A 45 -17.91 5.02 12.61
N ALA A 46 -18.11 6.19 13.24
CA ALA A 46 -17.40 6.59 14.45
C ALA A 46 -17.56 5.67 15.67
N THR A 47 -18.56 4.79 15.68
CA THR A 47 -18.80 3.80 16.75
C THR A 47 -18.07 2.47 16.55
N GLN A 48 -17.36 2.30 15.43
CA GLN A 48 -16.68 1.07 15.06
C GLN A 48 -15.17 1.32 14.89
N ARG A 49 -14.37 0.27 15.08
CA ARG A 49 -12.89 0.34 15.07
C ARG A 49 -12.27 -0.69 14.12
N VAL A 50 -13.05 -1.15 13.14
CA VAL A 50 -12.67 -2.18 12.17
C VAL A 50 -12.98 -1.70 10.77
N PRO A 51 -12.23 -2.11 9.73
CA PRO A 51 -12.47 -1.68 8.36
C PRO A 51 -13.82 -2.18 7.84
N PHE A 52 -14.43 -1.38 6.98
CA PHE A 52 -15.67 -1.70 6.28
C PHE A 52 -15.39 -2.02 4.81
N VAL A 53 -16.28 -2.77 4.17
CA VAL A 53 -16.15 -3.21 2.78
C VAL A 53 -17.51 -3.34 2.11
N ASP A 54 -17.58 -3.08 0.81
CA ASP A 54 -18.73 -3.50 -0.02
C ASP A 54 -18.72 -5.04 -0.12
N PRO A 55 -19.68 -5.72 0.52
CA PRO A 55 -19.70 -7.17 0.55
C PRO A 55 -19.96 -7.78 -0.83
N ILE A 56 -20.73 -7.11 -1.70
CA ILE A 56 -21.05 -7.63 -3.03
C ILE A 56 -19.82 -7.52 -3.93
N GLU A 57 -19.13 -6.37 -3.95
CA GLU A 57 -17.90 -6.20 -4.73
C GLU A 57 -16.82 -7.20 -4.26
N MET A 58 -16.58 -7.29 -2.95
CA MET A 58 -15.58 -8.21 -2.39
C MET A 58 -15.89 -9.67 -2.72
N LEU A 59 -17.11 -10.16 -2.45
CA LEU A 59 -17.49 -11.55 -2.74
C LEU A 59 -17.39 -11.86 -4.23
N THR A 60 -17.78 -10.92 -5.10
CA THR A 60 -17.68 -11.08 -6.56
C THR A 60 -16.23 -11.27 -7.00
N ILE A 61 -15.29 -10.54 -6.40
CA ILE A 61 -13.85 -10.68 -6.69
C ILE A 61 -13.33 -12.02 -6.16
N LEU A 62 -13.70 -12.41 -4.94
CA LEU A 62 -13.25 -13.66 -4.32
C LEU A 62 -13.73 -14.89 -5.10
N PHE A 63 -15.00 -14.93 -5.52
CA PHE A 63 -15.54 -16.04 -6.31
C PHE A 63 -14.94 -16.10 -7.72
N GLN A 64 -14.66 -14.96 -8.35
CA GLN A 64 -13.90 -14.93 -9.61
C GLN A 64 -12.50 -15.50 -9.44
N HIS A 65 -11.81 -15.17 -8.34
CA HIS A 65 -10.49 -15.73 -8.05
C HIS A 65 -10.52 -17.27 -7.91
N GLN A 66 -11.65 -17.83 -7.50
CA GLN A 66 -11.88 -19.27 -7.42
C GLN A 66 -12.35 -19.92 -8.73
N GLY A 67 -12.47 -19.14 -9.82
CA GLY A 67 -12.78 -19.62 -11.16
C GLY A 67 -14.23 -19.46 -11.62
N GLU A 68 -15.07 -18.74 -10.87
CA GLU A 68 -16.39 -18.36 -11.36
C GLU A 68 -16.31 -17.21 -12.39
N THR A 69 -17.20 -17.21 -13.37
CA THR A 69 -17.34 -16.06 -14.27
C THR A 69 -17.95 -14.87 -13.52
N TYR A 70 -17.66 -13.64 -13.98
CA TYR A 70 -18.14 -12.41 -13.34
C TYR A 70 -19.65 -12.43 -13.02
N GLU A 71 -20.50 -12.83 -13.98
CA GLU A 71 -21.95 -12.83 -13.80
C GLU A 71 -22.42 -13.85 -12.75
N ILE A 72 -21.84 -15.05 -12.74
CA ILE A 72 -22.16 -16.09 -11.76
C ILE A 72 -21.69 -15.65 -10.37
N ALA A 73 -20.45 -15.16 -10.28
CA ALA A 73 -19.86 -14.65 -9.06
C ALA A 73 -20.69 -13.51 -8.45
N LYS A 74 -21.16 -12.56 -9.28
CA LYS A 74 -21.99 -11.44 -8.84
C LYS A 74 -23.36 -11.90 -8.33
N GLN A 75 -24.03 -12.81 -9.04
CA GLN A 75 -25.32 -13.34 -8.58
C GLN A 75 -25.18 -14.10 -7.26
N ARG A 76 -24.12 -14.90 -7.12
CA ARG A 76 -23.79 -15.60 -5.88
C ARG A 76 -23.49 -14.63 -4.73
N ALA A 77 -22.71 -13.59 -5.00
CA ALA A 77 -22.40 -12.53 -4.02
C ALA A 77 -23.67 -11.83 -3.51
N ILE A 78 -24.61 -11.49 -4.41
CA ILE A 78 -25.91 -10.92 -4.03
C ILE A 78 -26.69 -11.87 -3.14
N ALA A 79 -26.75 -13.17 -3.47
CA ALA A 79 -27.47 -14.17 -2.68
C ALA A 79 -26.87 -14.37 -1.29
N GLU A 80 -25.54 -14.43 -1.18
CA GLU A 80 -24.83 -14.57 0.10
C GLU A 80 -24.98 -13.31 0.96
N TYR A 81 -24.90 -12.12 0.37
CA TYR A 81 -25.17 -10.89 1.12
C TYR A 81 -26.63 -10.80 1.59
N ALA A 82 -27.59 -11.19 0.75
CA ALA A 82 -29.01 -11.22 1.12
C ALA A 82 -29.28 -12.17 2.32
N ALA A 83 -28.50 -13.25 2.45
CA ALA A 83 -28.58 -14.16 3.60
C ALA A 83 -27.95 -13.57 4.87
N LEU A 84 -26.85 -12.81 4.75
CA LEU A 84 -26.14 -12.18 5.86
C LEU A 84 -26.87 -10.93 6.40
N ARG A 85 -27.42 -10.11 5.49
CA ARG A 85 -27.95 -8.78 5.77
C ARG A 85 -28.98 -8.72 6.91
N PRO A 86 -29.96 -9.65 7.06
CA PRO A 86 -30.93 -9.60 8.15
C PRO A 86 -30.33 -9.67 9.56
N GLY A 87 -29.11 -10.20 9.69
CA GLY A 87 -28.39 -10.29 10.97
C GLY A 87 -27.56 -9.06 11.34
N LEU A 88 -27.58 -8.00 10.52
CA LEU A 88 -26.77 -6.80 10.71
C LEU A 88 -27.61 -5.64 11.27
N ARG A 89 -27.07 -4.94 12.28
CA ARG A 89 -27.64 -3.69 12.79
C ARG A 89 -27.34 -2.54 11.84
N LEU A 90 -28.08 -1.44 11.94
CA LEU A 90 -27.88 -0.27 11.08
C LEU A 90 -26.43 0.25 11.08
N VAL A 91 -25.78 0.32 12.25
CA VAL A 91 -24.36 0.72 12.41
C VAL A 91 -23.36 -0.27 11.81
N GLU A 92 -23.82 -1.45 11.39
CA GLU A 92 -23.04 -2.52 10.74
C GLU A 92 -23.37 -2.66 9.25
N ARG A 93 -24.30 -1.87 8.71
CA ARG A 93 -24.65 -1.82 7.28
C ARG A 93 -24.84 -0.37 6.84
N VAL A 94 -23.74 0.37 6.88
CA VAL A 94 -23.73 1.80 6.56
C VAL A 94 -23.73 2.02 5.06
N ARG A 95 -24.18 3.19 4.61
CA ARG A 95 -23.90 3.68 3.25
C ARG A 95 -22.91 4.81 3.35
N CYS A 96 -21.88 4.76 2.51
CA CYS A 96 -20.85 5.78 2.45
C CYS A 96 -21.39 6.97 1.65
N PHE A 97 -21.12 8.20 2.09
CA PHE A 97 -21.36 9.35 1.23
C PHE A 97 -20.35 9.30 0.07
N ASP A 98 -20.80 9.67 -1.12
CA ASP A 98 -20.00 9.84 -2.32
C ASP A 98 -20.65 11.00 -3.08
N SER A 99 -19.87 12.05 -3.36
CA SER A 99 -20.38 13.25 -4.03
C SER A 99 -20.80 12.99 -5.48
N CYS A 100 -20.27 11.93 -6.10
CA CYS A 100 -20.50 11.55 -7.49
C CYS A 100 -21.59 10.47 -7.63
N ASP A 101 -21.75 9.58 -6.64
CA ASP A 101 -22.79 8.55 -6.63
C ASP A 101 -23.59 8.51 -5.31
N PRO A 102 -24.80 9.10 -5.24
CA PRO A 102 -25.61 9.06 -4.02
C PRO A 102 -26.30 7.72 -3.76
N ASN A 103 -26.14 6.75 -4.67
CA ASN A 103 -26.70 5.41 -4.55
C ASN A 103 -25.63 4.36 -4.24
N THR A 104 -24.60 4.76 -3.50
CA THR A 104 -23.52 3.89 -3.00
C THR A 104 -24.04 2.59 -2.39
N PRO A 105 -23.32 1.47 -2.55
CA PRO A 105 -23.66 0.20 -1.93
C PRO A 105 -23.64 0.26 -0.39
N GLU A 106 -24.26 -0.72 0.26
CA GLU A 106 -24.07 -0.89 1.71
C GLU A 106 -22.67 -1.44 1.97
N CYS A 107 -21.97 -0.87 2.93
CA CYS A 107 -20.70 -1.35 3.45
C CYS A 107 -20.90 -2.00 4.82
N ILE A 108 -20.21 -3.10 5.07
CA ILE A 108 -20.31 -3.86 6.33
C ILE A 108 -18.93 -4.08 6.96
N PRO A 109 -18.84 -4.35 8.28
CA PRO A 109 -17.57 -4.66 8.91
C PRO A 109 -16.93 -5.90 8.28
N LEU A 110 -15.67 -5.78 7.87
CA LEU A 110 -14.89 -6.90 7.33
C LEU A 110 -14.90 -8.14 8.25
N PRO A 111 -14.78 -8.04 9.59
CA PRO A 111 -14.86 -9.22 10.46
C PRO A 111 -16.17 -10.00 10.32
N ARG A 112 -17.30 -9.30 10.15
CA ARG A 112 -18.62 -9.95 10.01
C ARG A 112 -18.74 -10.70 8.68
N LEU A 113 -18.17 -10.14 7.62
CA LEU A 113 -18.10 -10.83 6.33
C LEU A 113 -17.16 -12.03 6.40
N LEU A 114 -16.02 -11.89 7.08
CA LEU A 114 -15.04 -12.96 7.23
C LEU A 114 -15.59 -14.14 8.05
N ASP A 115 -16.29 -13.86 9.15
CA ASP A 115 -17.00 -14.89 9.94
C ASP A 115 -17.99 -15.69 9.07
N HIS A 116 -18.75 -14.99 8.21
CA HIS A 116 -19.71 -15.62 7.28
C HIS A 116 -19.00 -16.47 6.23
N LEU A 117 -17.92 -15.95 5.64
CA LEU A 117 -17.09 -16.64 4.66
C LEU A 117 -16.50 -17.93 5.22
N GLN A 118 -15.92 -17.87 6.43
CA GLN A 118 -15.32 -19.02 7.10
C GLN A 118 -16.38 -20.03 7.56
N GLY A 119 -17.45 -19.55 8.22
CA GLY A 119 -18.51 -20.41 8.75
C GLY A 119 -19.29 -21.20 7.68
N ARG A 120 -19.28 -20.72 6.43
CA ARG A 120 -19.90 -21.39 5.28
C ARG A 120 -18.89 -22.01 4.31
N HIS A 121 -17.59 -21.96 4.61
CA HIS A 121 -16.50 -22.45 3.76
C HIS A 121 -16.59 -21.92 2.31
N LEU A 122 -16.86 -20.62 2.18
CA LEU A 122 -17.07 -19.98 0.88
C LEU A 122 -15.75 -19.65 0.17
N ILE A 123 -14.65 -19.55 0.91
CA ILE A 123 -13.30 -19.32 0.39
C ILE A 123 -12.31 -20.36 0.90
N ALA A 124 -11.15 -20.47 0.25
CA ALA A 124 -10.07 -21.33 0.71
C ALA A 124 -9.48 -20.83 2.05
N ASP A 125 -9.12 -21.75 2.94
CA ASP A 125 -8.60 -21.44 4.29
C ASP A 125 -7.39 -20.49 4.24
N ARG A 126 -6.47 -20.72 3.29
CA ARG A 126 -5.28 -19.87 3.09
C ARG A 126 -5.64 -18.40 2.77
N LEU A 127 -6.71 -18.18 2.01
CA LEU A 127 -7.18 -16.84 1.68
C LEU A 127 -7.89 -16.21 2.88
N ALA A 128 -8.65 -16.99 3.65
CA ALA A 128 -9.27 -16.52 4.90
C ALA A 128 -8.20 -16.12 5.94
N ASP A 129 -7.12 -16.91 6.08
CA ASP A 129 -5.99 -16.60 6.95
C ASP A 129 -5.29 -15.30 6.52
N PHE A 130 -5.08 -15.11 5.22
CA PHE A 130 -4.54 -13.87 4.69
C PHE A 130 -5.44 -12.67 5.03
N LEU A 131 -6.76 -12.76 4.79
CA LEU A 131 -7.71 -11.69 5.11
C LEU A 131 -7.76 -11.40 6.62
N THR A 132 -7.59 -12.41 7.46
CA THR A 132 -7.48 -12.24 8.93
C THR A 132 -6.24 -11.42 9.29
N ARG A 133 -5.10 -11.68 8.65
CA ARG A 133 -3.87 -10.90 8.85
C ARG A 133 -3.99 -9.48 8.30
N VAL A 134 -4.69 -9.29 7.19
CA VAL A 134 -5.01 -7.94 6.65
C VAL A 134 -5.82 -7.14 7.67
N LEU A 135 -6.85 -7.75 8.25
CA LEU A 135 -7.69 -7.12 9.27
C LEU A 135 -6.85 -6.63 10.47
N ASP A 136 -5.95 -7.47 10.99
CA ASP A 136 -5.07 -7.11 12.10
C ASP A 136 -4.08 -5.99 11.73
N ALA A 137 -3.45 -6.08 10.56
CA ALA A 137 -2.51 -5.08 10.08
C ALA A 137 -3.17 -3.71 9.91
N VAL A 138 -4.28 -3.64 9.16
CA VAL A 138 -5.05 -2.41 8.91
C VAL A 138 -5.53 -1.77 10.20
N SER A 139 -6.03 -2.57 11.14
CA SER A 139 -6.62 -2.04 12.38
C SER A 139 -5.58 -1.33 13.26
N SER A 140 -4.31 -1.75 13.17
CA SER A 140 -3.21 -1.19 13.95
C SER A 140 -2.36 -0.15 13.21
N ALA A 141 -2.54 0.00 11.90
CA ALA A 141 -1.74 0.91 11.08
C ALA A 141 -2.15 2.37 11.36
N ALA A 142 -1.19 3.21 11.72
CA ALA A 142 -1.42 4.64 11.99
C ALA A 142 -1.51 5.44 10.68
N ILE A 143 -2.66 5.31 10.00
CA ILE A 143 -2.89 5.83 8.64
C ILE A 143 -3.68 7.15 8.61
N PHE A 144 -4.36 7.52 9.70
CA PHE A 144 -5.15 8.74 9.77
C PHE A 144 -4.31 9.89 10.31
N SER A 145 -4.30 10.99 9.57
CA SER A 145 -3.75 12.26 10.06
C SER A 145 -4.70 12.86 11.09
N ASN A 146 -4.15 13.37 12.19
CA ASN A 146 -4.94 14.11 13.18
C ASN A 146 -4.88 15.61 12.82
N PRO A 147 -6.01 16.28 12.53
CA PRO A 147 -6.03 17.65 12.05
C PRO A 147 -5.68 18.66 13.15
N ASP A 148 -5.83 18.25 14.41
CA ASP A 148 -5.51 19.06 15.58
C ASP A 148 -4.05 18.82 16.02
N GLN A 149 -3.48 17.62 15.77
CA GLN A 149 -2.11 17.25 16.14
C GLN A 149 -1.44 16.33 15.11
N ARG A 150 -0.84 16.91 14.06
CA ARG A 150 -0.27 16.18 12.91
C ARG A 150 0.79 15.13 13.26
N ASP A 151 1.57 15.35 14.32
CA ASP A 151 2.65 14.45 14.73
C ASP A 151 2.15 13.17 15.44
N CYS A 152 0.85 13.05 15.69
CA CYS A 152 0.24 11.93 16.37
C CYS A 152 -0.84 11.27 15.49
N PRO A 153 -0.44 10.46 14.48
CA PRO A 153 -1.38 9.79 13.60
C PRO A 153 -2.20 8.75 14.37
N TRP A 154 -3.43 8.51 13.91
CA TRP A 154 -4.32 7.50 14.48
C TRP A 154 -4.36 6.24 13.63
N SER A 155 -4.51 5.11 14.30
CA SER A 155 -4.98 3.86 13.71
C SER A 155 -6.49 3.73 13.91
N LEU A 156 -7.13 2.78 13.21
CA LEU A 156 -8.53 2.44 13.48
C LEU A 156 -8.77 2.12 14.96
N ALA A 157 -7.83 1.43 15.62
CA ALA A 157 -7.93 1.09 17.03
C ALA A 157 -7.87 2.30 17.98
N THR A 158 -7.30 3.42 17.53
CA THR A 158 -7.10 4.63 18.34
C THR A 158 -7.91 5.82 17.84
N LEU A 159 -8.81 5.61 16.88
CA LEU A 159 -9.71 6.66 16.39
C LEU A 159 -10.59 7.19 17.53
N PRO A 160 -10.82 8.51 17.60
CA PRO A 160 -11.66 9.11 18.63
C PRO A 160 -13.13 8.67 18.51
N ASP A 161 -13.89 8.70 19.60
CA ASP A 161 -15.32 8.34 19.58
C ASP A 161 -16.19 9.35 18.81
N ARG A 162 -15.66 10.54 18.54
CA ARG A 162 -16.32 11.60 17.79
C ARG A 162 -15.32 12.36 16.92
N PRO A 163 -15.78 12.96 15.81
CA PRO A 163 -14.94 13.83 14.99
C PRO A 163 -14.32 14.96 15.83
N PRO A 164 -13.03 15.27 15.69
CA PRO A 164 -12.46 16.48 16.28
C PRO A 164 -13.06 17.73 15.64
N ALA A 165 -12.82 18.91 16.25
CA ALA A 165 -13.51 20.14 15.84
C ALA A 165 -13.27 20.51 14.37
N LYS A 166 -12.05 20.30 13.87
CA LYS A 166 -11.71 20.56 12.46
C LYS A 166 -12.24 19.51 11.48
N ALA A 167 -12.47 18.27 11.91
CA ALA A 167 -13.08 17.23 11.07
C ALA A 167 -14.53 17.54 10.71
N MET A 168 -15.21 18.36 11.52
CA MET A 168 -16.61 18.71 11.29
C MET A 168 -16.84 19.52 10.02
N ILE A 169 -15.76 20.03 9.41
CA ILE A 169 -15.77 20.82 8.20
C ILE A 169 -15.36 19.95 7.03
N GLU A 170 -16.19 19.92 6.00
CA GLU A 170 -15.99 19.16 4.78
C GLU A 170 -15.52 20.08 3.67
N PHE A 171 -14.59 19.58 2.87
CA PHE A 171 -14.30 20.12 1.55
C PHE A 171 -15.45 19.78 0.60
N ILE A 172 -15.81 20.74 -0.24
CA ILE A 172 -16.90 20.61 -1.22
C ILE A 172 -16.29 20.88 -2.60
N PRO A 173 -15.87 19.83 -3.34
CA PRO A 173 -15.18 19.98 -4.62
C PRO A 173 -16.02 20.67 -5.70
N GLY A 174 -17.34 20.61 -5.55
CA GLY A 174 -18.29 21.18 -6.49
C GLY A 174 -19.71 20.91 -6.02
N VAL A 175 -20.68 21.32 -6.83
CA VAL A 175 -22.08 21.08 -6.53
C VAL A 175 -22.41 19.58 -6.66
N PRO A 176 -23.04 18.94 -5.67
CA PRO A 176 -23.70 17.64 -5.77
C PRO A 176 -24.87 17.73 -6.76
N CYS A 177 -24.54 17.80 -8.04
CA CYS A 177 -25.47 17.79 -9.15
C CYS A 177 -25.62 16.37 -9.68
N ASN A 178 -26.74 16.11 -10.37
CA ASN A 178 -27.02 14.78 -10.93
C ASN A 178 -26.21 14.47 -12.19
N GLU A 179 -25.42 15.41 -12.69
CA GLU A 179 -24.77 15.35 -13.99
C GLU A 179 -23.25 15.49 -13.79
N CYS A 180 -22.52 14.39 -13.99
CA CYS A 180 -21.06 14.36 -13.91
C CYS A 180 -20.37 14.93 -15.16
N ASP A 181 -21.14 15.46 -16.12
CA ASP A 181 -20.68 15.91 -17.44
C ASP A 181 -21.08 17.38 -17.72
N LEU A 182 -21.20 18.21 -16.67
CA LEU A 182 -21.41 19.65 -16.86
C LEU A 182 -20.17 20.28 -17.51
N ASP A 183 -20.38 21.23 -18.42
CA ASP A 183 -19.29 22.11 -18.83
C ASP A 183 -18.96 23.15 -17.74
N GLU A 184 -17.84 23.85 -17.89
CA GLU A 184 -17.36 24.83 -16.88
C GLU A 184 -18.40 25.94 -16.61
N GLU A 185 -19.19 26.36 -17.62
CA GLU A 185 -20.19 27.42 -17.46
C GLU A 185 -21.41 26.90 -16.68
N GLU A 186 -21.84 25.68 -16.98
CA GLU A 186 -22.93 24.99 -16.27
C GLU A 186 -22.55 24.68 -14.81
N GLU A 187 -21.32 24.23 -14.55
CA GLU A 187 -20.82 24.01 -13.20
C GLU A 187 -20.79 25.32 -12.40
N LEU A 188 -20.26 26.40 -12.97
CA LEU A 188 -20.21 27.70 -12.31
C LEU A 188 -21.61 28.24 -12.00
N ALA A 189 -22.56 28.07 -12.93
CA ALA A 189 -23.97 28.43 -12.72
C ALA A 189 -24.61 27.62 -11.60
N ALA A 190 -24.36 26.30 -11.54
CA ALA A 190 -24.84 25.44 -10.47
C ALA A 190 -24.27 25.87 -9.12
N VAL A 191 -22.98 26.21 -9.05
CA VAL A 191 -22.30 26.67 -7.84
C VAL A 191 -22.89 28.00 -7.37
N ALA A 192 -23.13 28.94 -8.29
CA ALA A 192 -23.78 30.20 -7.97
C ALA A 192 -25.21 30.00 -7.44
N GLU A 193 -25.97 29.04 -7.98
CA GLU A 193 -27.29 28.69 -7.47
C GLU A 193 -27.21 28.08 -6.06
N TRP A 194 -26.29 27.14 -5.84
CA TRP A 194 -25.98 26.59 -4.51
C TRP A 194 -25.69 27.72 -3.52
N HIS A 195 -24.78 28.63 -3.89
CA HIS A 195 -24.36 29.76 -3.05
C HIS A 195 -25.56 30.62 -2.67
N THR A 196 -26.44 30.91 -3.63
CA THR A 196 -27.65 31.70 -3.42
C THR A 196 -28.62 31.04 -2.44
N LYS A 197 -28.77 29.71 -2.50
CA LYS A 197 -29.67 28.96 -1.61
C LYS A 197 -29.12 28.78 -0.20
N LEU A 198 -27.82 28.52 -0.06
CA LEU A 198 -27.22 28.28 1.25
C LEU A 198 -26.94 29.57 2.04
N ARG A 199 -26.58 30.67 1.37
CA ARG A 199 -26.23 31.93 2.04
C ARG A 199 -27.23 32.39 3.13
N PRO A 200 -28.55 32.45 2.89
CA PRO A 200 -29.49 32.86 3.95
C PRO A 200 -29.55 31.86 5.11
N ILE A 201 -29.38 30.56 4.84
CA ILE A 201 -29.37 29.51 5.86
C ILE A 201 -28.10 29.62 6.72
N THR A 202 -26.94 29.78 6.07
CA THR A 202 -25.66 29.94 6.75
C THR A 202 -25.65 31.21 7.58
N GLU A 203 -26.11 32.35 7.05
CA GLU A 203 -26.17 33.62 7.79
C GLU A 203 -27.05 33.50 9.06
N GLN A 204 -28.18 32.81 8.96
CA GLN A 204 -29.06 32.56 10.10
C GLN A 204 -28.39 31.69 11.16
N LEU A 205 -27.74 30.60 10.76
CA LEU A 205 -27.02 29.69 11.65
C LEU A 205 -25.82 30.39 12.31
N GLU A 206 -25.03 31.13 11.53
CA GLU A 206 -23.85 31.85 12.02
C GLU A 206 -24.21 32.92 13.04
N SER A 207 -25.33 33.63 12.81
CA SER A 207 -25.90 34.58 13.76
C SER A 207 -26.34 33.89 15.06
N ALA A 208 -27.05 32.76 14.95
CA ALA A 208 -27.54 32.02 16.11
C ALA A 208 -26.42 31.36 16.94
N LEU A 209 -25.37 30.87 16.28
CA LEU A 209 -24.26 30.14 16.90
C LEU A 209 -23.06 31.04 17.24
N SER A 210 -23.05 32.28 16.75
CA SER A 210 -21.92 33.23 16.86
C SER A 210 -20.59 32.63 16.37
N ARG A 211 -20.65 31.83 15.30
CA ARG A 211 -19.51 31.11 14.70
C ARG A 211 -19.72 30.97 13.21
N LYS A 212 -18.63 31.01 12.43
CA LYS A 212 -18.67 30.76 10.99
C LYS A 212 -18.92 29.27 10.70
N MET A 213 -19.81 28.98 9.75
CA MET A 213 -20.30 27.64 9.42
C MET A 213 -19.90 27.22 8.01
N TYR A 214 -19.66 28.19 7.15
CA TYR A 214 -19.40 27.98 5.73
C TYR A 214 -18.40 28.99 5.18
N HIS A 215 -17.56 28.55 4.25
CA HIS A 215 -16.73 29.37 3.40
C HIS A 215 -17.20 29.19 1.97
N PHE A 216 -17.74 30.25 1.41
CA PHE A 216 -18.02 30.33 -0.01
C PHE A 216 -16.73 30.70 -0.73
N ARG A 217 -16.33 29.89 -1.71
CA ARG A 217 -15.24 30.19 -2.63
C ARG A 217 -15.53 31.47 -3.38
N ASP A 218 -14.46 32.19 -3.72
CA ASP A 218 -14.57 33.26 -4.69
C ASP A 218 -14.75 32.64 -6.07
N LEU A 219 -15.82 32.99 -6.79
CA LEU A 219 -16.08 32.44 -8.12
C LEU A 219 -15.09 32.97 -9.17
N ASP A 220 -14.37 34.04 -8.85
CA ASP A 220 -13.30 34.59 -9.67
C ASP A 220 -11.92 33.94 -9.36
N ASP A 221 -11.82 33.10 -8.32
CA ASP A 221 -10.60 32.39 -7.94
C ASP A 221 -10.68 30.92 -8.38
N GLU A 222 -9.96 30.59 -9.46
CA GLU A 222 -9.85 29.23 -10.01
C GLU A 222 -9.26 28.22 -9.00
N TYR A 223 -8.61 28.68 -7.93
CA TYR A 223 -8.02 27.84 -6.88
C TYR A 223 -8.80 27.91 -5.56
N GLY A 224 -9.94 28.61 -5.53
CA GLY A 224 -10.78 28.77 -4.36
C GLY A 224 -11.73 27.58 -4.18
N ASP A 225 -11.91 27.14 -2.93
CA ASP A 225 -12.73 25.98 -2.60
C ASP A 225 -13.83 26.31 -1.57
N ASP A 226 -14.95 25.61 -1.68
CA ASP A 226 -16.03 25.68 -0.70
C ASP A 226 -15.72 24.76 0.49
N TYR A 227 -15.95 25.27 1.70
CA TYR A 227 -15.84 24.48 2.93
C TYR A 227 -17.08 24.69 3.78
N GLY A 228 -17.65 23.62 4.30
CA GLY A 228 -18.90 23.70 5.05
C GLY A 228 -18.98 22.69 6.17
N HIS A 229 -19.69 23.04 7.24
CA HIS A 229 -20.02 22.06 8.27
C HIS A 229 -20.78 20.87 7.66
N ARG A 230 -20.40 19.63 7.99
CA ARG A 230 -20.96 18.39 7.40
C ARG A 230 -22.50 18.32 7.33
N PHE A 231 -23.21 18.85 8.34
CA PHE A 231 -24.68 18.91 8.30
C PHE A 231 -25.24 19.76 7.16
N LEU A 232 -24.56 20.81 6.72
CA LEU A 232 -24.96 21.61 5.55
C LEU A 232 -24.79 20.81 4.26
N VAL A 233 -23.74 19.99 4.16
CA VAL A 233 -23.56 19.07 3.03
C VAL A 233 -24.69 18.04 3.00
N LEU A 234 -24.99 17.40 4.14
CA LEU A 234 -26.10 16.44 4.23
C LEU A 234 -27.47 17.09 3.94
N TYR A 235 -27.68 18.33 4.39
CA TYR A 235 -28.90 19.10 4.10
C TYR A 235 -29.07 19.27 2.59
N TYR A 236 -27.98 19.58 1.90
CA TYR A 236 -27.99 19.71 0.46
C TYR A 236 -28.32 18.38 -0.24
N CYS A 237 -27.70 17.27 0.18
CA CYS A 237 -28.04 15.95 -0.35
C CYS A 237 -29.54 15.65 -0.23
N CYS A 238 -30.15 16.03 0.90
CA CYS A 238 -31.60 15.88 1.11
C CYS A 238 -32.44 16.78 0.20
N LEU A 239 -31.94 17.94 -0.23
CA LEU A 239 -32.65 18.84 -1.14
C LEU A 239 -32.65 18.33 -2.58
N TYR A 240 -31.49 17.86 -3.07
CA TYR A 240 -31.28 17.59 -4.50
C TYR A 240 -31.50 16.14 -4.87
N GLN A 241 -31.23 15.22 -3.95
CA GLN A 241 -31.37 13.78 -4.18
C GLN A 241 -32.18 13.13 -3.05
N PRO A 242 -33.41 13.61 -2.80
CA PRO A 242 -34.25 13.16 -1.70
C PRO A 242 -34.57 11.66 -1.75
N GLU A 243 -34.60 11.09 -2.95
CA GLU A 243 -34.95 9.68 -3.20
C GLU A 243 -33.75 8.73 -3.22
N SER A 244 -32.54 9.25 -3.04
CA SER A 244 -31.31 8.44 -3.05
C SER A 244 -31.29 7.41 -1.93
N ASN A 245 -30.55 6.32 -2.16
CA ASN A 245 -30.33 5.31 -1.14
C ASN A 245 -29.60 5.88 0.09
N TYR A 246 -28.69 6.83 -0.11
CA TYR A 246 -28.00 7.49 0.99
C TYR A 246 -28.95 8.33 1.86
N VAL A 247 -29.83 9.14 1.27
CA VAL A 247 -30.82 9.93 2.05
C VAL A 247 -31.80 9.01 2.80
N LYS A 248 -32.27 7.93 2.17
CA LYS A 248 -33.09 6.91 2.84
C LYS A 248 -32.38 6.30 4.05
N PHE A 249 -31.08 6.06 3.94
CA PHE A 249 -30.24 5.60 5.05
C PHE A 249 -30.12 6.65 6.18
N LEU A 250 -29.93 7.93 5.85
CA LEU A 250 -29.91 9.01 6.86
C LEU A 250 -31.26 9.13 7.60
N MET A 251 -32.37 9.00 6.88
CA MET A 251 -33.72 8.99 7.44
C MET A 251 -33.91 7.80 8.40
N GLU A 252 -33.48 6.60 7.98
CA GLU A 252 -33.49 5.40 8.84
C GLU A 252 -32.64 5.61 10.11
N ALA A 253 -31.44 6.17 9.99
CA ALA A 253 -30.54 6.46 11.11
C ALA A 253 -31.10 7.48 12.09
N CYS A 254 -31.84 8.47 11.58
CA CYS A 254 -32.53 9.45 12.41
C CYS A 254 -33.87 8.93 12.97
N GLY A 255 -34.38 7.80 12.49
CA GLY A 255 -35.69 7.27 12.87
C GLY A 255 -36.86 8.13 12.39
N THR A 256 -36.73 8.75 11.22
CA THR A 256 -37.78 9.55 10.57
C THR A 256 -38.15 8.96 9.22
N GLU A 257 -39.43 9.08 8.84
CA GLU A 257 -39.92 8.82 7.48
C GLU A 257 -40.23 10.13 6.73
N ASP A 258 -40.09 11.27 7.42
CA ASP A 258 -40.33 12.60 6.86
C ASP A 258 -39.01 13.28 6.52
N ILE A 259 -38.78 13.50 5.23
CA ILE A 259 -37.58 14.18 4.72
C ILE A 259 -37.56 15.66 5.08
N GLU A 260 -38.73 16.32 5.17
CA GLU A 260 -38.79 17.74 5.55
C GLU A 260 -38.42 17.91 7.02
N ALA A 261 -38.77 16.94 7.88
CA ALA A 261 -38.30 16.89 9.25
C ALA A 261 -36.78 16.71 9.36
N LEU A 262 -36.17 15.88 8.49
CA LEU A 262 -34.71 15.71 8.43
C LEU A 262 -34.03 17.00 7.96
N LYS A 263 -34.50 17.61 6.88
CA LYS A 263 -34.01 18.89 6.35
C LYS A 263 -34.05 19.98 7.41
N ALA A 264 -35.18 20.15 8.09
CA ALA A 264 -35.34 21.15 9.15
C ALA A 264 -34.38 20.91 10.32
N ALA A 265 -34.14 19.64 10.68
CA ALA A 265 -33.23 19.29 11.77
C ALA A 265 -31.75 19.55 11.43
N LEU A 266 -31.34 19.32 10.18
CA LEU A 266 -29.97 19.54 9.71
C LEU A 266 -29.53 21.01 9.77
N ILE A 267 -30.49 21.94 9.73
CA ILE A 267 -30.26 23.39 9.81
C ILE A 267 -30.80 24.02 11.10
N ASP A 268 -31.11 23.22 12.12
CA ASP A 268 -31.55 23.71 13.42
C ASP A 268 -30.32 24.01 14.31
N PRO A 269 -30.11 25.27 14.77
CA PRO A 269 -29.01 25.61 15.70
C PRO A 269 -28.92 24.70 16.92
N ALA A 270 -30.04 24.14 17.39
CA ALA A 270 -30.07 23.26 18.57
C ALA A 270 -29.33 21.93 18.37
N ASN A 271 -29.07 21.52 17.12
CA ASN A 271 -28.33 20.31 16.78
C ASN A 271 -26.82 20.53 16.65
N TYR A 272 -26.33 21.78 16.62
CA TYR A 272 -24.91 22.12 16.52
C TYR A 272 -24.23 22.17 17.91
N ARG A 273 -24.39 21.11 18.70
CA ARG A 273 -23.84 21.02 20.07
C ARG A 273 -22.42 20.48 20.12
N HIS A 274 -22.03 19.74 19.08
CA HIS A 274 -20.69 19.17 18.98
C HIS A 274 -19.69 20.27 18.60
N PRO A 275 -18.49 20.34 19.21
CA PRO A 275 -17.50 21.35 18.86
C PRO A 275 -17.12 21.26 17.38
N PHE A 276 -17.05 22.42 16.73
CA PHE A 276 -16.50 22.57 15.38
C PHE A 276 -15.67 23.85 15.29
N GLU A 277 -14.69 23.83 14.41
CA GLU A 277 -13.81 24.96 14.11
C GLU A 277 -13.57 25.02 12.61
N MET A 278 -13.74 26.21 12.03
CA MET A 278 -13.54 26.40 10.60
C MET A 278 -12.08 26.17 10.23
N ASN A 279 -11.81 25.20 9.36
CA ASN A 279 -10.48 24.94 8.82
C ASN A 279 -10.47 25.29 7.34
N TYR A 280 -9.55 26.18 6.93
CA TYR A 280 -9.39 26.63 5.53
C TYR A 280 -8.10 26.11 4.88
N THR A 281 -7.31 25.34 5.62
CA THR A 281 -6.16 24.66 5.03
C THR A 281 -6.68 23.46 4.26
N SER A 282 -6.30 23.42 2.98
CA SER A 282 -6.76 22.56 1.89
C SER A 282 -6.84 21.07 2.23
N CYS A 283 -7.50 20.32 1.34
CA CYS A 283 -7.61 18.85 1.26
C CYS A 283 -6.34 18.02 1.54
N ASP A 284 -5.16 18.63 1.67
CA ASP A 284 -3.90 17.97 2.01
C ASP A 284 -3.83 17.53 3.49
N ASP A 285 -4.77 17.95 4.34
CA ASP A 285 -4.63 17.86 5.81
C ASP A 285 -5.16 16.57 6.45
N TYR A 286 -5.92 15.76 5.70
CA TYR A 286 -6.54 14.52 6.18
C TYR A 286 -6.23 13.30 5.31
N GLU A 287 -5.26 13.38 4.41
CA GLU A 287 -4.89 12.25 3.54
C GLU A 287 -4.62 10.99 4.37
N THR A 288 -5.39 9.92 4.08
CA THR A 288 -5.05 8.61 4.63
C THR A 288 -3.91 7.96 3.88
N ARG A 289 -3.00 7.37 4.66
CA ARG A 289 -1.89 6.58 4.13
C ARG A 289 -2.34 5.15 3.87
N SER A 290 -3.23 4.95 2.90
CA SER A 290 -3.86 3.65 2.66
C SER A 290 -2.85 2.51 2.63
N CYS A 291 -3.17 1.44 3.35
CA CYS A 291 -2.36 0.22 3.31
C CYS A 291 -2.56 -0.50 1.98
N ARG A 292 -1.53 -1.19 1.50
CA ARG A 292 -1.61 -2.06 0.32
C ARG A 292 -1.18 -3.46 0.71
N PHE A 293 -2.04 -4.42 0.46
CA PHE A 293 -1.79 -5.84 0.71
C PHE A 293 -1.86 -6.58 -0.60
N ARG A 294 -0.85 -7.37 -0.92
CA ARG A 294 -0.84 -8.20 -2.11
C ARG A 294 -0.98 -9.65 -1.70
N TYR A 295 -2.10 -10.27 -2.03
CA TYR A 295 -2.26 -11.71 -1.87
C TYR A 295 -1.30 -12.43 -2.82
N GLN A 296 -0.60 -13.43 -2.29
CA GLN A 296 0.24 -14.34 -3.06
C GLN A 296 -0.02 -15.77 -2.58
N PRO A 297 -0.09 -16.75 -3.49
CA PRO A 297 -0.13 -18.15 -3.10
C PRO A 297 1.11 -18.52 -2.26
N PRO A 298 0.98 -19.37 -1.22
CA PRO A 298 2.11 -19.71 -0.33
C PRO A 298 3.29 -20.38 -1.03
N ASP A 299 3.06 -20.98 -2.19
CA ASP A 299 4.06 -21.72 -2.95
C ASP A 299 5.01 -20.77 -3.73
N LEU A 300 4.71 -19.47 -3.73
CA LEU A 300 5.52 -18.41 -4.32
C LEU A 300 6.03 -17.50 -3.20
N THR A 301 7.23 -17.80 -2.70
CA THR A 301 7.89 -16.92 -1.73
C THR A 301 8.47 -15.71 -2.48
N ARG A 302 8.08 -14.51 -2.06
CA ARG A 302 8.61 -13.25 -2.56
C ARG A 302 9.53 -12.64 -1.52
N THR A 303 10.68 -12.12 -1.95
CA THR A 303 11.61 -11.40 -1.08
C THR A 303 11.56 -9.90 -1.36
N VAL A 304 11.38 -9.09 -0.32
CA VAL A 304 11.14 -7.63 -0.44
C VAL A 304 12.14 -6.85 0.39
N GLY A 305 12.86 -5.92 -0.24
CA GLY A 305 13.75 -5.00 0.46
C GLY A 305 13.02 -3.73 0.89
N VAL A 306 13.24 -3.27 2.12
CA VAL A 306 12.73 -1.99 2.63
C VAL A 306 13.87 -1.16 3.19
N VAL A 307 14.18 -0.04 2.52
CA VAL A 307 15.28 0.87 2.86
C VAL A 307 14.75 2.13 3.54
N PHE A 308 15.32 2.48 4.71
CA PHE A 308 15.03 3.74 5.39
C PHE A 308 16.20 4.18 6.30
N SER A 309 16.35 5.49 6.48
CA SER A 309 17.49 6.09 7.21
C SER A 309 17.12 7.14 8.27
N SER A 310 15.84 7.39 8.54
CA SER A 310 15.38 8.34 9.56
C SER A 310 14.20 7.83 10.37
N LEU A 311 13.93 8.48 11.51
CA LEU A 311 12.75 8.18 12.35
C LEU A 311 11.42 8.45 11.62
N ALA A 312 11.36 9.49 10.78
CA ALA A 312 10.17 9.77 9.97
C ALA A 312 9.93 8.65 8.95
N ALA A 313 10.98 8.26 8.22
CA ALA A 313 10.91 7.15 7.26
C ALA A 313 10.59 5.80 7.93
N ARG A 314 11.07 5.56 9.17
CA ARG A 314 10.77 4.36 9.96
C ARG A 314 9.27 4.18 10.20
N ALA A 315 8.51 5.24 10.43
CA ALA A 315 7.06 5.14 10.62
C ALA A 315 6.37 4.60 9.37
N ILE A 316 6.78 5.04 8.18
CA ILE A 316 6.29 4.52 6.91
C ILE A 316 6.78 3.08 6.68
N ALA A 317 8.02 2.77 7.06
CA ALA A 317 8.57 1.42 6.96
C ALA A 317 7.75 0.43 7.80
N GLU A 318 7.32 0.80 8.99
CA GLU A 318 6.46 -0.03 9.85
C GLU A 318 5.11 -0.34 9.18
N ILE A 319 4.47 0.66 8.58
CA ILE A 319 3.21 0.47 7.82
C ILE A 319 3.45 -0.45 6.62
N ARG A 320 4.56 -0.29 5.89
CA ARG A 320 4.88 -1.13 4.72
C ARG A 320 5.19 -2.57 5.13
N LEU A 321 6.07 -2.79 6.11
CA LEU A 321 6.46 -4.11 6.61
C LEU A 321 5.25 -4.90 7.13
N SER A 322 4.35 -4.25 7.88
CA SER A 322 3.13 -4.91 8.37
C SER A 322 2.18 -5.35 7.24
N GLY A 323 2.27 -4.70 6.07
CA GLY A 323 1.51 -5.05 4.86
C GLY A 323 2.12 -6.16 3.99
N LEU A 324 3.37 -6.54 4.23
CA LEU A 324 4.09 -7.57 3.47
C LEU A 324 3.77 -8.99 3.97
N ILE A 325 2.48 -9.29 4.11
CA ILE A 325 1.97 -10.58 4.61
C ILE A 325 2.46 -11.71 3.71
N GLY A 326 3.15 -12.70 4.29
CA GLY A 326 3.64 -13.87 3.56
C GLY A 326 4.93 -13.66 2.76
N ALA A 327 5.51 -12.45 2.75
CA ALA A 327 6.77 -12.18 2.06
C ALA A 327 7.98 -12.28 3.01
N LYS A 328 9.11 -12.82 2.52
CA LYS A 328 10.41 -12.67 3.20
C LYS A 328 10.84 -11.20 3.09
N VAL A 329 11.31 -10.59 4.17
CA VAL A 329 11.64 -9.15 4.15
C VAL A 329 13.09 -8.88 4.51
N TRP A 330 13.73 -8.00 3.75
CA TRP A 330 15.07 -7.50 4.02
C TRP A 330 14.95 -6.05 4.49
N ILE A 331 15.28 -5.81 5.75
CA ILE A 331 15.28 -4.49 6.36
C ILE A 331 16.66 -3.89 6.15
N ILE A 332 16.74 -2.76 5.44
CA ILE A 332 18.00 -2.06 5.17
C ILE A 332 17.97 -0.70 5.88
N ALA A 333 18.51 -0.65 7.09
CA ALA A 333 18.43 0.51 7.95
C ALA A 333 19.59 0.57 8.97
N PRO A 334 19.92 1.77 9.51
CA PRO A 334 20.82 1.89 10.65
C PRO A 334 20.32 1.09 11.86
N LYS A 335 21.26 0.56 12.66
CA LYS A 335 20.94 -0.33 13.79
C LYS A 335 20.03 0.34 14.82
N GLU A 336 20.23 1.64 15.02
CA GLU A 336 19.52 2.46 16.01
C GLU A 336 18.04 2.65 15.64
N LEU A 337 17.70 2.54 14.35
CA LEU A 337 16.34 2.72 13.85
C LEU A 337 15.55 1.41 13.78
N ALA A 338 16.22 0.25 13.80
CA ALA A 338 15.58 -1.06 13.72
C ALA A 338 16.08 -1.99 14.86
N PRO A 339 15.70 -1.71 16.12
CA PRO A 339 15.93 -2.64 17.21
C PRO A 339 15.04 -3.89 17.09
N ASP A 340 15.49 -5.02 17.66
CA ASP A 340 14.84 -6.34 17.52
C ASP A 340 13.35 -6.36 17.90
N ASP A 341 12.96 -5.61 18.93
CA ASP A 341 11.57 -5.52 19.39
C ASP A 341 10.67 -4.83 18.36
N TRP A 342 11.18 -3.76 17.75
CA TRP A 342 10.50 -3.08 16.65
C TRP A 342 10.43 -3.96 15.41
N ILE A 343 11.52 -4.65 15.04
CA ILE A 343 11.53 -5.55 13.88
C ILE A 343 10.45 -6.62 14.06
N LYS A 344 10.43 -7.33 15.19
CA LYS A 344 9.41 -8.36 15.49
C LYS A 344 7.99 -7.84 15.40
N LYS A 345 7.76 -6.59 15.83
CA LYS A 345 6.44 -5.94 15.72
C LYS A 345 6.10 -5.63 14.25
N ALA A 346 7.03 -5.05 13.51
CA ALA A 346 6.84 -4.61 12.13
C ALA A 346 6.70 -5.80 11.14
N THR A 347 7.39 -6.91 11.39
CA THR A 347 7.43 -8.10 10.53
C THR A 347 6.55 -9.25 11.03
N ARG A 348 5.64 -9.01 11.98
CA ARG A 348 4.82 -10.06 12.63
C ARG A 348 3.99 -10.93 11.67
N HIS A 349 3.73 -10.46 10.45
CA HIS A 349 2.99 -11.20 9.41
C HIS A 349 3.88 -11.79 8.31
N CYS A 350 5.18 -11.52 8.36
CA CYS A 350 6.19 -12.07 7.46
C CYS A 350 6.65 -13.44 7.99
N PRO A 351 6.88 -14.45 7.12
CA PRO A 351 7.45 -15.73 7.52
C PRO A 351 8.87 -15.62 8.07
N ASP A 352 9.68 -14.70 7.51
CA ASP A 352 11.07 -14.51 7.89
C ASP A 352 11.57 -13.09 7.57
N TRP A 353 12.68 -12.68 8.19
CA TRP A 353 13.30 -11.37 7.98
C TRP A 353 14.82 -11.38 8.14
N VAL A 354 15.50 -10.57 7.33
CA VAL A 354 16.95 -10.30 7.41
C VAL A 354 17.15 -8.81 7.68
N HIS A 355 18.08 -8.46 8.59
CA HIS A 355 18.48 -7.07 8.82
C HIS A 355 19.86 -6.80 8.25
N GLN A 356 19.93 -5.97 7.22
CA GLN A 356 21.17 -5.44 6.68
C GLN A 356 21.44 -4.03 7.21
N TYR A 357 22.48 -3.92 8.04
CA TYR A 357 22.85 -2.64 8.64
C TYR A 357 23.43 -1.67 7.63
N LEU A 358 22.86 -0.46 7.56
CA LEU A 358 23.54 0.69 6.97
C LEU A 358 24.61 1.17 7.97
N ARG A 359 25.89 1.00 7.63
CA ARG A 359 27.02 1.54 8.40
C ARG A 359 27.55 2.77 7.68
N ASP A 360 27.63 3.90 8.36
CA ASP A 360 28.04 5.18 7.79
C ASP A 360 27.26 5.54 6.50
N ASP A 361 25.96 5.24 6.50
CA ASP A 361 25.04 5.42 5.36
C ASP A 361 25.48 4.72 4.06
N LEU A 362 26.30 3.67 4.16
CA LEU A 362 26.85 2.91 3.04
C LEU A 362 26.11 1.58 2.83
N ILE A 363 25.69 1.33 1.59
CA ILE A 363 25.33 0.00 1.09
C ILE A 363 26.57 -0.59 0.41
N ALA A 364 27.24 -1.53 1.09
CA ALA A 364 28.51 -2.08 0.62
C ALA A 364 28.41 -3.00 -0.60
N LYS A 365 27.28 -3.70 -0.77
CA LYS A 365 27.08 -4.73 -1.82
C LYS A 365 25.71 -4.60 -2.50
N PRO A 366 25.45 -3.50 -3.25
CA PRO A 366 24.14 -3.23 -3.84
C PRO A 366 23.69 -4.28 -4.87
N ILE A 367 24.59 -4.86 -5.66
CA ILE A 367 24.25 -5.88 -6.67
C ILE A 367 23.88 -7.19 -5.97
N THR A 368 24.67 -7.60 -4.97
CA THR A 368 24.35 -8.78 -4.14
C THR A 368 22.99 -8.62 -3.46
N LEU A 369 22.74 -7.44 -2.87
CA LEU A 369 21.45 -7.12 -2.26
C LEU A 369 20.32 -7.30 -3.28
N LEU A 370 20.38 -6.59 -4.42
CA LEU A 370 19.33 -6.63 -5.44
C LEU A 370 19.11 -8.02 -6.04
N ALA A 371 20.15 -8.86 -6.09
CA ALA A 371 20.03 -10.21 -6.61
C ALA A 371 19.05 -11.08 -5.79
N CYS A 372 18.96 -10.80 -4.48
CA CYS A 372 18.11 -11.52 -3.53
C CYS A 372 16.69 -10.94 -3.44
N LEU A 373 16.40 -9.82 -4.12
CA LEU A 373 15.14 -9.10 -4.00
C LEU A 373 14.27 -9.25 -5.26
N ASP A 374 12.97 -9.44 -5.04
CA ASP A 374 11.95 -9.37 -6.08
C ASP A 374 11.35 -7.97 -6.20
N GLU A 375 11.35 -7.19 -5.12
CA GLU A 375 10.85 -5.82 -5.08
C GLU A 375 11.62 -5.01 -4.04
N LEU A 376 11.83 -3.72 -4.33
CA LEU A 376 12.52 -2.78 -3.46
C LEU A 376 11.61 -1.61 -3.10
N TYR A 377 11.50 -1.30 -1.82
CA TYR A 377 10.94 -0.06 -1.31
C TYR A 377 12.05 0.82 -0.77
N VAL A 378 12.10 2.07 -1.21
CA VAL A 378 12.99 3.08 -0.65
C VAL A 378 12.14 4.20 -0.07
N ILE A 379 12.40 4.57 1.18
CA ILE A 379 11.66 5.62 1.88
C ILE A 379 12.60 6.80 2.12
N SER A 380 12.23 7.94 1.55
CA SER A 380 12.99 9.18 1.60
C SER A 380 12.92 9.81 3.00
N ASN A 381 13.90 10.67 3.32
CA ASN A 381 13.88 11.43 4.56
C ASN A 381 13.09 12.75 4.43
N ASP A 382 12.75 13.19 3.22
CA ASP A 382 11.95 14.41 3.00
C ASP A 382 10.45 14.07 3.07
N SER A 383 9.64 15.01 3.53
CA SER A 383 8.18 14.92 3.62
C SER A 383 7.49 15.78 2.56
N ARG A 384 8.26 16.52 1.73
CA ARG A 384 7.73 17.50 0.78
C ARG A 384 7.73 16.95 -0.66
N PRO A 385 6.57 16.52 -1.17
CA PRO A 385 6.47 16.03 -2.55
C PRO A 385 6.65 17.12 -3.62
N SER A 386 6.54 18.41 -3.26
CA SER A 386 6.46 19.53 -4.21
C SER A 386 7.76 20.34 -4.38
N SER A 387 8.82 20.09 -3.60
CA SER A 387 10.06 20.91 -3.62
C SER A 387 11.24 20.24 -4.32
N GLY A 388 11.05 19.86 -5.59
CA GLY A 388 12.14 19.45 -6.48
C GLY A 388 12.78 18.07 -6.18
N PRO A 389 13.80 17.67 -6.97
CA PRO A 389 14.32 16.29 -7.03
C PRO A 389 15.11 15.81 -5.79
N ASN A 390 15.11 16.54 -4.68
CA ASN A 390 15.95 16.15 -3.55
C ASN A 390 15.31 15.04 -2.70
N LEU A 391 15.72 13.81 -2.98
CA LEU A 391 15.30 12.62 -2.24
C LEU A 391 15.79 12.62 -0.78
N SER A 392 16.76 13.47 -0.42
CA SER A 392 17.37 13.54 0.90
C SER A 392 17.81 12.17 1.44
N ILE A 393 18.25 11.28 0.55
CA ILE A 393 18.83 9.96 0.83
C ILE A 393 20.35 10.01 0.63
N SER A 394 21.06 8.99 1.12
CA SER A 394 22.52 8.96 1.00
C SER A 394 22.97 8.60 -0.43
N PRO A 395 24.19 8.99 -0.84
CA PRO A 395 24.73 8.65 -2.16
C PRO A 395 24.78 7.14 -2.47
N SER A 396 24.86 6.29 -1.44
CA SER A 396 24.86 4.83 -1.62
C SER A 396 23.46 4.29 -1.94
N ILE A 397 22.41 4.92 -1.40
CA ILE A 397 21.01 4.59 -1.73
C ILE A 397 20.68 5.09 -3.14
N ASP A 398 21.20 6.25 -3.55
CA ASP A 398 21.09 6.73 -4.94
C ASP A 398 21.68 5.71 -5.93
N GLU A 399 22.86 5.17 -5.63
CA GLU A 399 23.50 4.13 -6.45
C GLU A 399 22.67 2.84 -6.47
N LEU A 400 22.12 2.40 -5.31
CA LEU A 400 21.22 1.25 -5.25
C LEU A 400 19.99 1.44 -6.15
N LEU A 401 19.36 2.62 -6.11
CA LEU A 401 18.22 2.94 -6.97
C LEU A 401 18.59 2.88 -8.46
N TRP A 402 19.77 3.39 -8.82
CA TRP A 402 20.24 3.34 -10.21
C TRP A 402 20.53 1.90 -10.67
N TYR A 403 21.14 1.06 -9.81
CA TYR A 403 21.30 -0.37 -10.13
C TYR A 403 19.94 -1.07 -10.27
N ALA A 404 18.99 -0.81 -9.38
CA ALA A 404 17.66 -1.39 -9.45
C ALA A 404 16.96 -1.04 -10.78
N HIS A 405 17.08 0.22 -11.22
CA HIS A 405 16.62 0.66 -12.54
C HIS A 405 17.31 -0.09 -13.68
N LEU A 406 18.65 -0.15 -13.70
CA LEU A 406 19.41 -0.85 -14.74
C LEU A 406 19.08 -2.34 -14.84
N PHE A 407 18.76 -2.97 -13.71
CA PHE A 407 18.46 -4.39 -13.60
C PHE A 407 16.97 -4.72 -13.70
N ASN A 408 16.11 -3.72 -13.90
CA ASN A 408 14.65 -3.87 -13.91
C ASN A 408 14.10 -4.54 -12.63
N VAL A 409 14.70 -4.26 -11.48
CA VAL A 409 14.13 -4.67 -10.19
C VAL A 409 12.98 -3.71 -9.85
N PRO A 410 11.73 -4.23 -9.70
CA PRO A 410 10.58 -3.40 -9.33
C PRO A 410 10.89 -2.55 -8.09
N THR A 411 10.81 -1.23 -8.24
CA THR A 411 11.18 -0.29 -7.18
C THR A 411 10.08 0.72 -6.94
N GLN A 412 9.69 0.90 -5.69
CA GLN A 412 8.78 1.93 -5.25
C GLN A 412 9.50 2.91 -4.33
N LEU A 413 9.47 4.18 -4.69
CA LEU A 413 10.06 5.25 -3.89
C LEU A 413 8.93 6.02 -3.20
N LEU A 414 9.05 6.16 -1.89
CA LEU A 414 8.05 6.78 -1.02
C LEU A 414 8.67 7.97 -0.29
N TYR A 415 7.92 9.05 -0.12
CA TYR A 415 8.27 10.11 0.82
C TYR A 415 8.02 9.65 2.26
N SER A 416 8.59 10.38 3.23
CA SER A 416 8.34 10.12 4.66
C SER A 416 6.89 10.37 5.11
N ASN A 417 6.06 10.99 4.27
CA ASN A 417 4.60 11.08 4.45
C ASN A 417 3.83 9.91 3.80
N GLY A 418 4.51 8.98 3.12
CA GLY A 418 3.94 7.78 2.50
C GLY A 418 3.49 7.95 1.04
N THR A 419 3.54 9.16 0.47
CA THR A 419 3.15 9.40 -0.92
C THR A 419 4.22 8.87 -1.89
N GLY A 420 3.77 8.43 -3.08
CA GLY A 420 4.66 7.89 -4.10
C GLY A 420 5.45 8.97 -4.84
N LEU A 421 6.71 8.70 -5.12
CA LEU A 421 7.58 9.59 -5.90
C LEU A 421 7.64 9.15 -7.36
N TRP A 422 7.27 10.05 -8.26
CA TRP A 422 7.38 9.81 -9.70
C TRP A 422 8.77 10.23 -10.21
N LYS A 423 9.39 9.37 -11.02
CA LYS A 423 10.61 9.63 -11.81
C LYS A 423 11.85 10.00 -10.98
N PRO A 424 12.42 9.05 -10.21
CA PRO A 424 13.69 9.30 -9.53
C PRO A 424 14.85 9.53 -10.51
N GLU A 425 14.75 9.12 -11.78
CA GLU A 425 15.88 9.12 -12.71
C GLU A 425 16.43 10.53 -12.98
N ASP A 426 15.57 11.55 -13.05
CA ASP A 426 16.00 12.92 -13.29
C ASP A 426 16.81 13.45 -12.09
N SER A 427 16.36 13.15 -10.88
CA SER A 427 17.07 13.41 -9.64
C SER A 427 18.44 12.74 -9.60
N LEU A 428 18.49 11.44 -9.91
CA LEU A 428 19.72 10.64 -9.90
C LEU A 428 20.73 11.12 -10.95
N LYS A 429 20.27 11.55 -12.14
CA LYS A 429 21.14 12.13 -13.18
C LYS A 429 21.79 13.43 -12.72
N THR A 430 21.05 14.32 -12.05
CA THR A 430 21.64 15.57 -11.53
C THR A 430 22.73 15.32 -10.49
N GLY A 431 22.64 14.21 -9.76
CA GLY A 431 23.64 13.76 -8.80
C GLY A 431 24.85 13.02 -9.38
N ASN A 432 25.01 12.95 -10.71
CA ASN A 432 26.11 12.22 -11.39
C ASN A 432 26.18 10.73 -10.99
N VAL A 433 25.05 10.14 -10.59
CA VAL A 433 24.92 8.71 -10.22
C VAL A 433 25.19 7.79 -11.43
N PRO A 434 24.65 8.07 -12.64
CA PRO A 434 24.88 7.22 -13.82
C PRO A 434 26.36 7.07 -14.15
N GLU A 435 27.13 8.14 -14.07
CA GLU A 435 28.56 8.17 -14.36
C GLU A 435 29.36 7.37 -13.34
N ARG A 436 29.03 7.46 -12.04
CA ARG A 436 29.67 6.66 -11.00
C ARG A 436 29.40 5.17 -11.19
N VAL A 437 28.16 4.80 -11.49
CA VAL A 437 27.78 3.41 -11.77
C VAL A 437 28.44 2.88 -13.04
N ALA A 438 28.53 3.70 -14.10
CA ALA A 438 29.24 3.34 -15.32
C ALA A 438 30.74 3.12 -15.08
N GLU A 439 31.38 3.98 -14.26
CA GLU A 439 32.78 3.79 -13.87
C GLU A 439 32.97 2.52 -13.03
N HIS A 440 32.04 2.20 -12.14
CA HIS A 440 32.06 0.93 -11.44
C HIS A 440 31.92 -0.26 -12.38
N ALA A 441 30.99 -0.22 -13.34
CA ALA A 441 30.84 -1.26 -14.35
C ALA A 441 32.12 -1.50 -15.16
N ARG A 442 32.81 -0.44 -15.60
CA ARG A 442 34.11 -0.55 -16.29
C ARG A 442 35.17 -1.24 -15.44
N ARG A 443 35.25 -0.91 -14.14
CA ARG A 443 36.19 -1.54 -13.21
C ARG A 443 35.91 -3.04 -13.05
N ARG A 444 34.64 -3.41 -12.86
CA ARG A 444 34.21 -4.83 -12.77
C ARG A 444 34.53 -5.60 -14.04
N GLU A 445 34.29 -5.02 -15.22
CA GLU A 445 34.62 -5.65 -16.50
C GLU A 445 36.12 -5.88 -16.66
N ALA A 446 36.94 -4.89 -16.32
CA ALA A 446 38.39 -5.02 -16.38
C ALA A 446 38.88 -6.14 -15.44
N PHE A 447 38.42 -6.12 -14.19
CA PHE A 447 38.76 -7.13 -13.20
C PHE A 447 38.35 -8.55 -13.65
N THR A 448 37.10 -8.70 -14.10
CA THR A 448 36.56 -10.01 -14.50
C THR A 448 37.31 -10.61 -15.70
N ARG A 449 37.75 -9.77 -16.65
CA ARG A 449 38.53 -10.21 -17.82
C ARG A 449 39.93 -10.73 -17.47
N GLU A 450 40.47 -10.33 -16.32
CA GLU A 450 41.79 -10.76 -15.85
C GLU A 450 41.75 -12.08 -15.07
N LEU A 451 40.56 -12.55 -14.67
CA LEU A 451 40.40 -13.77 -13.89
C LEU A 451 40.72 -15.02 -14.74
N PRO A 452 41.71 -15.86 -14.33
CA PRO A 452 42.08 -17.06 -15.07
C PRO A 452 41.12 -18.23 -14.85
N GLU A 453 40.38 -18.20 -13.75
CA GLU A 453 39.43 -19.23 -13.32
C GLU A 453 38.43 -18.62 -12.33
N ILE A 454 37.17 -19.02 -12.46
CA ILE A 454 36.10 -18.76 -11.51
C ILE A 454 35.55 -20.12 -11.08
N ARG A 455 35.36 -20.29 -9.78
CA ARG A 455 34.77 -21.49 -9.20
C ARG A 455 33.33 -21.19 -8.79
N LEU A 456 32.45 -22.10 -9.14
CA LEU A 456 31.09 -22.20 -8.64
C LEU A 456 31.13 -23.27 -7.54
N GLU A 457 31.00 -22.80 -6.31
CA GLU A 457 30.99 -23.60 -5.09
C GLU A 457 29.81 -23.10 -4.24
N ASP A 458 29.41 -23.86 -3.24
CA ASP A 458 28.38 -23.49 -2.30
C ASP A 458 28.92 -23.77 -0.89
N GLU A 459 29.16 -22.69 -0.15
CA GLU A 459 29.55 -22.73 1.26
C GLU A 459 28.55 -21.93 2.10
N TYR A 460 28.52 -22.18 3.40
CA TYR A 460 27.70 -21.39 4.32
C TYR A 460 28.12 -19.91 4.33
N GLY A 461 27.17 -19.01 4.04
CA GLY A 461 27.37 -17.56 3.97
C GLY A 461 27.92 -17.09 2.62
N SER A 462 27.71 -17.86 1.56
CA SER A 462 28.18 -17.53 0.21
C SER A 462 27.43 -16.33 -0.33
N SER A 463 28.17 -15.28 -0.67
CA SER A 463 27.61 -14.05 -1.25
C SER A 463 28.32 -13.69 -2.57
N GLY A 464 28.70 -14.70 -3.36
CA GLY A 464 29.60 -14.54 -4.49
C GLY A 464 30.13 -15.86 -5.05
N LEU A 465 31.15 -15.77 -5.89
CA LEU A 465 31.88 -16.90 -6.48
C LEU A 465 33.29 -16.97 -5.87
N TRP A 466 34.15 -17.89 -6.33
CA TRP A 466 35.53 -17.99 -5.82
C TRP A 466 36.55 -17.94 -6.93
N ASP A 467 37.74 -17.42 -6.64
CA ASP A 467 38.88 -17.49 -7.55
C ASP A 467 39.66 -18.83 -7.42
N ASN A 468 40.72 -18.99 -8.21
CA ASN A 468 41.59 -20.16 -8.13
C ASN A 468 42.39 -20.29 -6.82
N GLU A 469 42.50 -19.21 -6.06
CA GLU A 469 43.18 -19.15 -4.76
C GLU A 469 42.21 -19.42 -3.59
N GLY A 470 40.92 -19.63 -3.86
CA GLY A 470 39.89 -19.87 -2.86
C GLY A 470 39.39 -18.59 -2.19
N ARG A 471 39.60 -17.41 -2.78
CA ARG A 471 39.06 -16.14 -2.27
C ARG A 471 37.67 -15.93 -2.84
N MET A 472 36.73 -15.55 -1.98
CA MET A 472 35.39 -15.19 -2.40
C MET A 472 35.41 -13.84 -3.15
N LEU A 473 34.82 -13.84 -4.35
CA LEU A 473 34.60 -12.73 -5.26
C LEU A 473 33.15 -12.31 -5.15
N GLY A 474 32.86 -11.10 -4.67
CA GLY A 474 31.49 -10.62 -4.58
C GLY A 474 30.86 -10.38 -5.95
N TYR A 475 29.55 -10.51 -6.07
CA TYR A 475 28.83 -10.14 -7.31
C TYR A 475 29.05 -8.68 -7.70
N ASP A 476 29.28 -7.84 -6.69
CA ASP A 476 29.61 -6.44 -6.84
C ASP A 476 30.99 -6.18 -7.45
N ASP A 477 31.88 -7.17 -7.49
CA ASP A 477 33.20 -7.06 -8.11
C ASP A 477 33.22 -7.63 -9.54
N LEU A 478 32.21 -8.44 -9.88
CA LEU A 478 32.15 -9.21 -11.11
C LEU A 478 31.23 -8.57 -12.16
N ALA A 479 31.63 -8.68 -13.43
CA ALA A 479 30.85 -8.27 -14.59
C ALA A 479 30.10 -9.48 -15.18
N ILE A 480 29.14 -10.00 -14.42
CA ILE A 480 28.26 -11.10 -14.82
C ILE A 480 26.87 -10.53 -15.16
N PRO A 481 26.16 -11.04 -16.18
CA PRO A 481 24.78 -10.65 -16.46
C PRO A 481 23.90 -10.80 -15.22
N PHE A 482 23.15 -9.77 -14.86
CA PHE A 482 22.35 -9.76 -13.63
C PHE A 482 21.34 -10.93 -13.50
N PRO A 483 20.65 -11.38 -14.57
CA PRO A 483 19.80 -12.58 -14.47
C PRO A 483 20.56 -13.83 -14.02
N LEU A 484 21.83 -13.97 -14.43
CA LEU A 484 22.68 -15.06 -14.00
C LEU A 484 23.15 -14.89 -12.55
N VAL A 485 23.43 -13.65 -12.12
CA VAL A 485 23.68 -13.35 -10.69
C VAL A 485 22.50 -13.76 -9.82
N ARG A 486 21.25 -13.44 -10.23
CA ARG A 486 20.04 -13.86 -9.51
C ARG A 486 19.91 -15.38 -9.42
N ARG A 487 20.18 -16.08 -10.53
CA ARG A 487 20.15 -17.55 -10.60
C ARG A 487 21.17 -18.19 -9.63
N ILE A 488 22.40 -17.68 -9.62
CA ILE A 488 23.45 -18.16 -8.70
C ILE A 488 23.06 -17.87 -7.25
N ALA A 489 22.60 -16.65 -6.94
CA ALA A 489 22.20 -16.28 -5.59
C ALA A 489 21.05 -17.16 -5.06
N ALA A 490 20.05 -17.46 -5.89
CA ALA A 490 18.96 -18.37 -5.52
C ALA A 490 19.44 -19.82 -5.32
N TRP A 491 20.37 -20.29 -6.15
CA TRP A 491 20.99 -21.61 -5.99
C TRP A 491 21.78 -21.69 -4.67
N GLN A 492 22.55 -20.65 -4.31
CA GLN A 492 23.25 -20.59 -3.01
C GLN A 492 22.29 -20.48 -1.82
N ASP A 493 21.19 -19.73 -1.95
CA ASP A 493 20.16 -19.60 -0.90
C ASP A 493 19.45 -20.93 -0.64
N ASP A 494 19.07 -21.71 -1.69
CA ASP A 494 18.45 -23.04 -1.55
C ASP A 494 19.33 -24.02 -0.74
N PHE A 495 20.64 -23.86 -0.86
CA PHE A 495 21.63 -24.62 -0.12
C PHE A 495 21.80 -24.15 1.34
N GLU A 496 21.62 -22.85 1.61
CA GLU A 496 21.74 -22.24 2.95
C GLU A 496 20.50 -22.36 3.83
N ASP A 497 19.28 -22.31 3.25
CA ASP A 497 17.97 -22.26 3.94
C ASP A 497 17.64 -23.55 4.76
N ASN A 498 18.66 -24.38 4.93
CA ASN A 498 18.58 -25.81 5.07
C ASN A 498 19.78 -26.30 5.93
N ASN A 499 19.79 -25.92 7.21
CA ASN A 499 20.73 -26.33 8.28
C ASN A 499 21.66 -27.50 7.90
N PHE A 500 22.88 -27.18 7.49
CA PHE A 500 23.77 -28.08 6.77
C PHE A 500 24.01 -29.49 7.36
N PRO A 501 23.85 -30.57 6.57
CA PRO A 501 23.17 -30.60 5.27
C PRO A 501 21.64 -30.45 5.42
N PRO A 502 20.93 -29.94 4.40
CA PRO A 502 19.48 -29.74 4.43
C PRO A 502 18.73 -30.86 5.11
N ALA A 503 17.81 -30.53 6.02
CA ALA A 503 17.00 -31.54 6.71
C ALA A 503 16.15 -32.41 5.76
N THR A 504 15.99 -31.95 4.51
CA THR A 504 15.27 -32.59 3.40
C THR A 504 16.15 -32.94 2.21
N ALA A 505 17.49 -32.86 2.31
CA ALA A 505 18.38 -33.26 1.23
C ALA A 505 18.29 -34.78 1.04
N ASP A 506 17.49 -35.19 0.06
CA ASP A 506 17.49 -36.52 -0.51
C ASP A 506 18.35 -36.55 -1.79
N ASP A 507 18.53 -37.74 -2.35
CA ASP A 507 19.30 -37.92 -3.58
C ASP A 507 18.70 -37.09 -4.74
N ASP A 508 17.38 -36.95 -4.79
CA ASP A 508 16.67 -36.16 -5.81
C ASP A 508 16.97 -34.65 -5.68
N TRP A 509 17.17 -34.13 -4.47
CA TRP A 509 17.60 -32.75 -4.26
C TRP A 509 19.04 -32.55 -4.71
N TRP A 510 19.97 -33.44 -4.32
CA TRP A 510 21.38 -33.35 -4.75
C TRP A 510 21.53 -33.43 -6.26
N ASP A 511 20.82 -34.36 -6.92
CA ASP A 511 20.85 -34.50 -8.38
C ASP A 511 20.36 -33.22 -9.08
N ARG A 512 19.28 -32.61 -8.58
CA ARG A 512 18.77 -31.32 -9.13
C ARG A 512 19.75 -30.18 -8.87
N HIS A 513 20.35 -30.13 -7.69
CA HIS A 513 21.26 -29.05 -7.28
C HIS A 513 22.58 -29.09 -8.06
N GLU A 514 23.17 -30.29 -8.25
CA GLU A 514 24.36 -30.49 -9.08
C GLU A 514 24.08 -30.23 -10.57
N GLN A 515 22.89 -30.60 -11.07
CA GLN A 515 22.46 -30.29 -12.43
C GLN A 515 22.33 -28.78 -12.65
N GLU A 516 21.74 -28.06 -11.69
CA GLU A 516 21.63 -26.60 -11.73
C GLU A 516 23.02 -25.94 -11.74
N ALA A 517 23.95 -26.43 -10.92
CA ALA A 517 25.33 -25.95 -10.92
C ALA A 517 26.01 -26.11 -12.29
N ALA A 518 25.81 -27.25 -12.97
CA ALA A 518 26.34 -27.48 -14.32
C ALA A 518 25.76 -26.50 -15.36
N GLU A 519 24.46 -26.22 -15.28
CA GLU A 519 23.79 -25.27 -16.18
C GLU A 519 24.22 -23.82 -15.92
N ILE A 520 24.37 -23.44 -14.66
CA ILE A 520 24.94 -22.14 -14.27
C ILE A 520 26.37 -22.01 -14.79
N ALA A 521 27.20 -23.05 -14.63
CA ALA A 521 28.58 -23.03 -15.10
C ALA A 521 28.68 -22.84 -16.63
N GLN A 522 27.79 -23.49 -17.39
CA GLN A 522 27.69 -23.30 -18.83
C GLN A 522 27.28 -21.86 -19.19
N ALA A 523 26.26 -21.31 -18.52
CA ALA A 523 25.83 -19.93 -18.73
C ALA A 523 26.92 -18.91 -18.38
N LEU A 524 27.69 -19.16 -17.31
CA LEU A 524 28.87 -18.35 -16.95
C LEU A 524 29.94 -18.40 -18.03
N HIS A 525 30.23 -19.59 -18.57
CA HIS A 525 31.19 -19.74 -19.65
C HIS A 525 30.77 -18.99 -20.92
N GLU A 526 29.49 -19.05 -21.28
CA GLU A 526 28.94 -18.30 -22.42
C GLU A 526 29.02 -16.79 -22.22
N ALA A 527 28.75 -16.31 -21.01
CA ALA A 527 28.79 -14.88 -20.68
C ALA A 527 30.22 -14.31 -20.63
N LEU A 528 31.18 -15.08 -20.09
CA LEU A 528 32.55 -14.63 -19.86
C LEU A 528 33.51 -14.97 -21.02
N GLY A 529 33.12 -15.91 -21.88
CA GLY A 529 33.89 -16.36 -23.03
C GLY A 529 34.96 -17.39 -22.68
N SER A 530 35.68 -17.85 -23.71
CA SER A 530 36.57 -19.01 -23.64
C SER A 530 37.86 -18.82 -22.81
N ARG A 531 38.16 -17.57 -22.43
CA ARG A 531 39.39 -17.19 -21.73
C ARG A 531 39.36 -17.53 -20.23
N THR A 532 38.18 -17.47 -19.62
CA THR A 532 38.00 -17.77 -18.19
C THR A 532 37.58 -19.22 -18.03
N ARG A 533 38.30 -19.98 -17.20
CA ARG A 533 37.90 -21.35 -16.84
C ARG A 533 36.80 -21.32 -15.80
N ILE A 534 35.72 -22.05 -16.01
CA ILE A 534 34.66 -22.20 -15.00
C ILE A 534 34.79 -23.58 -14.37
N ARG A 535 34.97 -23.63 -13.06
CA ARG A 535 35.14 -24.87 -12.31
C ARG A 535 33.95 -25.07 -11.37
N PHE A 536 33.35 -26.25 -11.35
CA PHE A 536 32.18 -26.56 -10.52
C PHE A 536 32.22 -28.02 -10.07
N TYR A 537 31.47 -28.36 -9.02
CA TYR A 537 31.41 -29.71 -8.48
C TYR A 537 30.21 -30.47 -9.05
N GLN A 538 30.44 -31.70 -9.53
CA GLN A 538 29.38 -32.57 -10.06
C GLN A 538 29.84 -34.04 -10.04
N ASN A 539 28.95 -34.97 -9.73
CA ASN A 539 29.23 -36.41 -9.70
C ASN A 539 30.43 -36.78 -8.79
N GLN A 540 30.54 -36.12 -7.64
CA GLN A 540 31.64 -36.29 -6.68
C GLN A 540 33.04 -35.88 -7.19
N ASP A 541 33.14 -35.10 -8.26
CA ASP A 541 34.42 -34.60 -8.77
C ASP A 541 34.32 -33.16 -9.31
N TRP A 542 35.45 -32.48 -9.40
CA TRP A 542 35.53 -31.14 -9.98
C TRP A 542 35.57 -31.18 -11.50
N GLN A 543 34.57 -30.56 -12.12
CA GLN A 543 34.49 -30.35 -13.56
C GLN A 543 35.04 -28.98 -13.96
N VAL A 544 35.50 -28.84 -15.21
CA VAL A 544 36.01 -27.57 -15.76
C VAL A 544 35.50 -27.34 -17.18
N ILE A 545 34.96 -26.15 -17.44
CA ILE A 545 34.53 -25.67 -18.76
C ILE A 545 35.46 -24.53 -19.21
N GLY A 546 35.88 -24.56 -20.48
CA GLY A 546 36.75 -23.53 -21.07
C GLY A 546 38.24 -23.72 -20.80
N GLY A 547 39.06 -22.76 -21.24
CA GLY A 547 40.50 -22.81 -21.07
C GLY A 547 41.26 -23.67 -22.10
N ASN A 548 40.90 -23.57 -23.38
CA ASN A 548 41.81 -24.03 -24.43
C ASN A 548 43.12 -23.24 -24.30
N ARG A 549 44.21 -23.93 -23.96
CA ARG A 549 45.57 -23.45 -24.22
C ARG A 549 45.68 -23.21 -25.72
N GLU A 550 45.97 -21.98 -26.13
CA GLU A 550 46.63 -21.73 -27.42
C GLU A 550 47.93 -22.55 -27.52
#